data_AF-B3RQX2-F1
#
_entry.id   AF-B3RQX2-F1
#
_cell.length_a   1.000
_cell.length_b   1.000
_cell.length_c   1.000
_cell.angle_alpha   90.00
_cell.angle_beta   90.00
_cell.angle_gamma   90.00
#
_symmetry.space_group_name_H-M   'P 1'
#
loop_
_entity.id
_entity.type
_entity.pdbx_description
1 polymer ?
#
loop_
_entity_poly.entity_id
_entity_poly.type
_entity_poly.pdbx_seq_one_letter_code
_entity_poly.pdbx_strand_id
1 'polypeptide(L)'
;MKLSLGDEKLVSIQYDEYLQLLSLLSIRIPEEIKVEDIDAQLDIGHLANGCLLRFLRDDANRYNKVIRMIRKEIFQLREATNGNYSLTPRLEKICSNLRNLIVPTHWYPYLPTHLPFNQWLEDLSRKVATLTSYIKTSQESDLNDCDLRIFYQPAGFLDSLLQDYNGLVKAGVLEIDFEVKIFNDSEKKCDHGIHLLGLQLHNAAWDFTKCCITQVKEAQATCPLPIIWLRPIKLSNKVKKSSYPTYSCPVLHSYYQDVDKNCMIRLSLATEIEVGILYLKRVAISVMDR
;
A
#
# COMPACT_ATOMS: atom_id res chain seq x y z
N MET A 1 -44.73 -22.60 -13.75
CA MET A 1 -45.21 -21.47 -12.94
C MET A 1 -44.87 -20.22 -13.74
N LYS A 2 -45.84 -19.56 -14.39
CA LYS A 2 -45.58 -18.33 -15.16
C LYS A 2 -45.39 -17.19 -14.17
N LEU A 3 -44.24 -16.51 -14.23
CA LEU A 3 -43.96 -15.31 -13.44
C LEU A 3 -44.96 -14.21 -13.84
N SER A 4 -45.33 -13.33 -12.90
CA SER A 4 -46.24 -12.23 -13.23
C SER A 4 -45.53 -11.20 -14.13
N LEU A 5 -46.29 -10.44 -14.93
CA LEU A 5 -45.74 -9.44 -15.85
C LEU A 5 -44.87 -8.35 -15.14
N GLY A 6 -45.10 -8.14 -13.85
CA GLY A 6 -44.29 -7.27 -12.99
C GLY A 6 -42.97 -7.93 -12.57
N ASP A 7 -42.99 -9.23 -12.26
CA ASP A 7 -41.79 -10.00 -11.92
C ASP A 7 -40.86 -10.17 -13.13
N GLU A 8 -41.41 -10.37 -14.32
CA GLU A 8 -40.63 -10.46 -15.56
C GLU A 8 -39.91 -9.15 -15.88
N LYS A 9 -40.55 -7.99 -15.66
CA LYS A 9 -39.92 -6.66 -15.83
C LYS A 9 -38.83 -6.41 -14.79
N LEU A 10 -39.07 -6.74 -13.52
CA LEU A 10 -38.07 -6.58 -12.46
C LEU A 10 -36.84 -7.48 -12.69
N VAL A 11 -37.06 -8.73 -13.12
CA VAL A 11 -35.97 -9.65 -13.48
C VAL A 11 -35.20 -9.15 -14.70
N SER A 12 -35.87 -8.59 -15.70
CA SER A 12 -35.21 -7.96 -16.87
C SER A 12 -34.37 -6.75 -16.47
N ILE A 13 -34.89 -5.86 -15.61
CA ILE A 13 -34.17 -4.67 -15.14
C ILE A 13 -32.93 -5.06 -14.34
N GLN A 14 -33.05 -6.04 -13.43
CA GLN A 14 -31.91 -6.55 -12.65
C GLN A 14 -30.86 -7.24 -13.53
N TYR A 15 -31.28 -7.87 -14.64
CA TYR A 15 -30.38 -8.50 -15.60
C TYR A 15 -29.60 -7.45 -16.42
N ASP A 16 -30.29 -6.40 -16.88
CA ASP A 16 -29.68 -5.29 -17.61
C ASP A 16 -28.69 -4.51 -16.72
N GLU A 17 -29.04 -4.23 -15.46
CA GLU A 17 -28.15 -3.62 -14.48
C GLU A 17 -26.89 -4.47 -14.23
N TYR A 18 -27.05 -5.80 -14.15
CA TYR A 18 -25.93 -6.72 -13.99
C TYR A 18 -25.00 -6.74 -15.21
N LEU A 19 -25.54 -6.72 -16.42
CA LEU A 19 -24.73 -6.62 -17.65
C LEU A 19 -24.00 -5.29 -17.77
N GLN A 20 -24.65 -4.20 -17.36
CA GLN A 20 -24.02 -2.88 -17.27
C GLN A 20 -22.87 -2.88 -16.26
N LEU A 21 -23.06 -3.50 -15.08
CA LEU A 21 -22.01 -3.66 -14.07
C LEU A 21 -20.81 -4.45 -14.62
N LEU A 22 -21.03 -5.59 -15.28
CA LEU A 22 -19.93 -6.38 -15.88
C LEU A 22 -19.18 -5.60 -16.95
N SER A 23 -19.90 -4.80 -17.74
CA SER A 23 -19.31 -3.94 -18.77
C SER A 23 -18.48 -2.81 -18.14
N LEU A 24 -19.01 -2.14 -17.12
CA LEU A 24 -18.29 -1.13 -16.35
C LEU A 24 -17.03 -1.70 -15.70
N LEU A 25 -17.11 -2.89 -15.11
CA LEU A 25 -15.97 -3.56 -14.49
C LEU A 25 -14.87 -3.85 -15.50
N SER A 26 -15.24 -4.34 -16.67
CA SER A 26 -14.30 -4.63 -17.75
C SER A 26 -13.50 -3.39 -18.17
N ILE A 27 -14.09 -2.20 -18.07
CA ILE A 27 -13.46 -0.91 -18.40
C ILE A 27 -12.65 -0.36 -17.22
N ARG A 28 -13.17 -0.47 -15.98
CA ARG A 28 -12.55 0.14 -14.79
C ARG A 28 -11.35 -0.64 -14.24
N ILE A 29 -11.26 -1.94 -14.54
CA ILE A 29 -10.13 -2.76 -14.11
C ILE A 29 -8.85 -2.28 -14.81
N PRO A 30 -7.78 -2.00 -14.07
CA PRO A 30 -6.55 -1.49 -14.66
C PRO A 30 -5.91 -2.51 -15.62
N GLU A 31 -5.03 -2.01 -16.47
CA GLU A 31 -4.17 -2.86 -17.30
C GLU A 31 -3.07 -3.52 -16.46
N GLU A 32 -2.52 -4.62 -16.99
CA GLU A 32 -1.39 -5.28 -16.36
C GLU A 32 -0.16 -4.36 -16.38
N ILE A 33 0.58 -4.38 -15.28
CA ILE A 33 1.85 -3.68 -15.14
C ILE A 33 2.87 -4.38 -16.02
N LYS A 34 3.50 -3.63 -16.93
CA LYS A 34 4.61 -4.10 -17.75
C LYS A 34 5.84 -4.29 -16.87
N VAL A 35 6.40 -5.50 -16.89
CA VAL A 35 7.56 -5.89 -16.06
C VAL A 35 8.80 -6.19 -16.90
N GLU A 36 8.66 -6.17 -18.23
CA GLU A 36 9.73 -6.49 -19.19
C GLU A 36 10.95 -5.58 -19.01
N ASP A 37 10.72 -4.31 -18.72
CA ASP A 37 11.78 -3.33 -18.46
C ASP A 37 12.56 -3.66 -17.17
N ILE A 38 11.89 -4.19 -16.14
CA ILE A 38 12.53 -4.62 -14.90
C ILE A 38 13.35 -5.89 -15.13
N ASP A 39 12.80 -6.86 -15.87
CA ASP A 39 13.49 -8.10 -16.18
C ASP A 39 14.76 -7.82 -17.01
N ALA A 40 14.68 -6.93 -18.00
CA ALA A 40 15.85 -6.50 -18.77
C ALA A 40 16.94 -5.87 -17.88
N GLN A 41 16.56 -5.05 -16.90
CA GLN A 41 17.52 -4.44 -15.96
C GLN A 41 18.15 -5.46 -15.00
N LEU A 42 17.37 -6.44 -14.55
CA LEU A 42 17.86 -7.53 -13.71
C LEU A 42 18.84 -8.44 -14.47
N ASP A 43 18.66 -8.61 -15.78
CA ASP A 43 19.56 -9.39 -16.63
C ASP A 43 20.89 -8.69 -16.92
N ILE A 44 20.89 -7.35 -16.99
CA ILE A 44 22.09 -6.52 -17.23
C ILE A 44 22.91 -6.31 -15.94
N GLY A 45 22.24 -6.22 -14.80
CA GLY A 45 22.86 -5.89 -13.51
C GLY A 45 23.43 -7.10 -12.78
N HIS A 46 24.75 -7.14 -12.60
CA HIS A 46 25.42 -8.07 -11.69
C HIS A 46 24.82 -8.00 -10.27
N LEU A 47 23.93 -8.94 -9.93
CA LEU A 47 23.60 -9.65 -8.68
C LEU A 47 23.66 -8.96 -7.29
N ALA A 48 24.36 -7.84 -7.07
CA ALA A 48 24.58 -7.25 -5.76
C ALA A 48 23.56 -6.17 -5.35
N ASN A 49 22.90 -5.49 -6.30
CA ASN A 49 22.02 -4.34 -6.04
C ASN A 49 20.67 -4.44 -6.78
N GLY A 50 20.06 -5.63 -6.80
CA GLY A 50 18.80 -5.90 -7.52
C GLY A 50 17.64 -6.33 -6.62
N CYS A 51 17.78 -6.22 -5.30
CA CYS A 51 16.77 -6.65 -4.35
C CYS A 51 15.50 -5.80 -4.46
N LEU A 52 15.63 -4.48 -4.61
CA LEU A 52 14.50 -3.58 -4.84
C LEU A 52 13.78 -3.91 -6.15
N LEU A 53 14.53 -4.07 -7.25
CA LEU A 53 13.95 -4.41 -8.56
C LEU A 53 13.20 -5.74 -8.51
N ARG A 54 13.77 -6.75 -7.85
CA ARG A 54 13.10 -8.05 -7.65
C ARG A 54 11.83 -7.90 -6.81
N PHE A 55 11.87 -7.12 -5.74
CA PHE A 55 10.70 -6.84 -4.93
C PHE A 55 9.59 -6.15 -5.74
N LEU A 56 9.93 -5.10 -6.49
CA LEU A 56 8.97 -4.37 -7.35
C LEU A 56 8.35 -5.28 -8.41
N ARG A 57 9.15 -6.14 -9.04
CA ARG A 57 8.67 -7.14 -10.00
C ARG A 57 7.71 -8.13 -9.35
N ASP A 58 8.06 -8.66 -8.19
CA ASP A 58 7.23 -9.64 -7.49
C ASP A 58 5.90 -9.03 -7.05
N ASP A 59 5.92 -7.78 -6.59
CA ASP A 59 4.72 -7.02 -6.22
C ASP A 59 3.84 -6.71 -7.45
N ALA A 60 4.43 -6.28 -8.56
CA ALA A 60 3.75 -6.08 -9.84
C ALA A 60 3.09 -7.37 -10.36
N ASN A 61 3.80 -8.50 -10.26
CA ASN A 61 3.27 -9.81 -10.65
C ASN A 61 2.09 -10.25 -9.77
N ARG A 62 2.08 -9.89 -8.48
CA ARG A 62 0.92 -10.14 -7.60
C ARG A 62 -0.30 -9.35 -8.07
N TYR A 63 -0.14 -8.06 -8.42
CA TYR A 63 -1.22 -7.27 -9.02
C TYR A 63 -1.70 -7.87 -10.34
N ASN A 64 -0.79 -8.22 -11.25
CA ASN A 64 -1.14 -8.80 -12.54
C ASN A 64 -1.91 -10.12 -12.39
N LYS A 65 -1.54 -10.97 -11.41
CA LYS A 65 -2.27 -12.21 -11.10
C LYS A 65 -3.72 -11.92 -10.69
N VAL A 66 -3.93 -10.91 -9.85
CA VAL A 66 -5.28 -10.49 -9.42
C VAL A 66 -6.07 -9.92 -10.60
N ILE A 67 -5.48 -9.01 -11.38
CA ILE A 67 -6.10 -8.41 -12.57
C ILE A 67 -6.52 -9.49 -13.57
N ARG A 68 -5.63 -10.43 -13.92
CA ARG A 68 -5.92 -11.55 -14.83
C ARG A 68 -7.05 -12.43 -14.33
N MET A 69 -7.05 -12.74 -13.03
CA MET A 69 -8.10 -13.53 -12.41
C MET A 69 -9.47 -12.82 -12.50
N ILE A 70 -9.53 -11.53 -12.16
CA ILE A 70 -10.78 -10.74 -12.22
C ILE A 70 -11.28 -10.67 -13.67
N ARG A 71 -10.41 -10.34 -14.63
CA ARG A 71 -10.75 -10.28 -16.07
C ARG A 71 -11.30 -11.61 -16.57
N LYS A 72 -10.65 -12.72 -16.20
CA LYS A 72 -11.10 -14.07 -16.56
C LYS A 72 -12.49 -14.37 -15.98
N GLU A 73 -12.72 -14.07 -14.71
CA GLU A 73 -13.99 -14.36 -14.05
C GLU A 73 -15.13 -13.48 -14.61
N ILE A 74 -14.87 -12.22 -14.93
CA ILE A 74 -15.86 -11.35 -15.62
C ILE A 74 -16.19 -11.87 -17.02
N PHE A 75 -15.17 -12.28 -17.79
CA PHE A 75 -15.38 -12.87 -19.10
C PHE A 75 -16.24 -14.13 -19.00
N GLN A 76 -15.93 -15.04 -18.06
CA GLN A 76 -16.72 -16.26 -17.84
C GLN A 76 -18.17 -15.96 -17.45
N LEU A 77 -18.41 -14.94 -16.61
CA LEU A 77 -19.76 -14.53 -16.23
C LEU A 77 -20.54 -13.97 -17.42
N ARG A 78 -19.90 -13.20 -18.29
CA ARG A 78 -20.51 -12.67 -19.52
C ARG A 78 -20.83 -13.80 -20.51
N GLU A 79 -19.93 -14.75 -20.69
CA GLU A 79 -20.20 -15.91 -21.56
C GLU A 79 -21.26 -16.83 -20.97
N ALA A 80 -21.35 -16.94 -19.63
CA ALA A 80 -22.45 -17.64 -18.98
C ALA A 80 -23.80 -16.96 -19.24
N THR A 81 -23.86 -15.63 -19.28
CA THR A 81 -25.09 -14.91 -19.65
C THR A 81 -25.51 -15.13 -21.11
N ASN A 82 -24.55 -15.41 -21.99
CA ASN A 82 -24.81 -15.75 -23.40
C ASN A 82 -25.14 -17.24 -23.62
N GLY A 83 -25.10 -18.07 -22.58
CA GLY A 83 -25.28 -19.53 -22.68
C GLY A 83 -24.04 -20.29 -23.17
N ASN A 84 -22.91 -19.61 -23.35
CA ASN A 84 -21.66 -20.19 -23.85
C ASN A 84 -20.80 -20.82 -22.74
N TYR A 85 -21.11 -20.57 -21.47
CA TYR A 85 -20.36 -21.06 -20.32
C TYR A 85 -21.30 -21.66 -19.26
N SER A 86 -20.91 -22.79 -18.68
CA SER A 86 -21.66 -23.39 -17.57
C SER A 86 -21.37 -22.66 -16.27
N LEU A 87 -22.43 -22.31 -15.53
CA LEU A 87 -22.31 -21.62 -14.26
C LEU A 87 -21.86 -22.60 -13.18
N THR A 88 -20.59 -22.52 -12.79
CA THR A 88 -20.05 -23.34 -11.70
C THR A 88 -20.44 -22.74 -10.34
N PRO A 89 -20.49 -23.52 -9.24
CA PRO A 89 -20.82 -22.98 -7.91
C PRO A 89 -19.91 -21.81 -7.48
N ARG A 90 -18.66 -21.80 -7.96
CA ARG A 90 -17.73 -20.68 -7.76
C ARG A 90 -18.20 -19.41 -8.48
N LEU A 91 -18.59 -19.53 -9.75
CA LEU A 91 -19.09 -18.41 -10.56
C LEU A 91 -20.45 -17.91 -10.05
N GLU A 92 -21.33 -18.79 -9.57
CA GLU A 92 -22.59 -18.41 -8.91
C GLU A 92 -22.35 -17.52 -7.69
N LYS A 93 -21.39 -17.89 -6.85
CA LYS A 93 -21.03 -17.10 -5.67
C LYS A 93 -20.47 -15.73 -6.05
N ILE A 94 -19.63 -15.66 -7.10
CA ILE A 94 -19.11 -14.39 -7.61
C ILE A 94 -20.27 -13.52 -8.14
N CYS A 95 -21.15 -14.10 -8.96
CA CYS A 95 -22.33 -13.42 -9.50
C CYS A 95 -23.19 -12.83 -8.36
N SER A 96 -23.48 -13.63 -7.33
CA SER A 96 -24.23 -13.18 -6.15
C SER A 96 -23.54 -12.03 -5.41
N ASN A 97 -22.22 -12.13 -5.18
CA ASN A 97 -21.45 -11.07 -4.55
C ASN A 97 -21.49 -9.77 -5.37
N LEU A 98 -21.27 -9.85 -6.68
CA LEU A 98 -21.28 -8.69 -7.57
C LEU A 98 -22.65 -8.01 -7.63
N ARG A 99 -23.75 -8.79 -7.66
CA ARG A 99 -25.12 -8.25 -7.59
C ARG A 99 -25.37 -7.47 -6.31
N ASN A 100 -24.78 -7.92 -5.21
CA ASN A 100 -24.88 -7.25 -3.91
C ASN A 100 -23.83 -6.15 -3.71
N LEU A 101 -23.04 -5.82 -4.73
CA LEU A 101 -21.91 -4.87 -4.65
C LEU A 101 -20.91 -5.24 -3.54
N ILE A 102 -20.64 -6.53 -3.40
CA ILE A 102 -19.66 -7.11 -2.47
C ILE A 102 -18.45 -7.57 -3.27
N VAL A 103 -17.25 -7.19 -2.83
CA VAL A 103 -16.00 -7.67 -3.41
C VAL A 103 -15.82 -9.16 -3.07
N PRO A 104 -15.65 -10.05 -4.07
CA PRO A 104 -15.35 -11.46 -3.81
C PRO A 104 -14.07 -11.62 -2.98
N THR A 105 -14.14 -12.41 -1.91
CA THR A 105 -13.04 -12.57 -0.93
C THR A 105 -11.72 -13.04 -1.55
N HIS A 106 -11.78 -13.85 -2.61
CA HIS A 106 -10.58 -14.34 -3.30
C HIS A 106 -9.97 -13.35 -4.29
N TRP A 107 -10.64 -12.24 -4.63
CA TRP A 107 -10.02 -11.10 -5.33
C TRP A 107 -9.09 -10.31 -4.42
N TYR A 108 -9.10 -10.65 -3.13
CA TYR A 108 -8.61 -9.81 -2.07
C TYR A 108 -7.61 -10.45 -1.08
N PRO A 109 -6.91 -11.57 -1.36
CA PRO A 109 -6.17 -12.30 -0.33
C PRO A 109 -5.05 -11.52 0.36
N TYR A 110 -4.68 -10.34 -0.14
CA TYR A 110 -3.49 -9.60 0.31
C TYR A 110 -3.74 -8.12 0.61
N LEU A 111 -4.97 -7.66 0.52
CA LEU A 111 -5.35 -6.28 0.84
C LEU A 111 -6.23 -6.36 2.13
N PRO A 112 -6.48 -5.29 2.91
CA PRO A 112 -7.49 -5.22 4.00
C PRO A 112 -8.80 -4.43 3.67
N THR A 113 -9.99 -5.05 3.44
CA THR A 113 -11.20 -4.31 2.99
C THR A 113 -12.38 -4.55 3.91
N HIS A 114 -12.79 -3.43 4.50
CA HIS A 114 -14.18 -3.12 4.77
C HIS A 114 -14.69 -2.06 3.77
N LEU A 115 -13.98 -1.82 2.65
CA LEU A 115 -14.34 -0.75 1.71
C LEU A 115 -15.54 -1.18 0.82
N PRO A 116 -16.45 -0.24 0.51
CA PRO A 116 -17.43 -0.39 -0.55
C PRO A 116 -16.78 -0.80 -1.88
N PHE A 117 -17.50 -1.57 -2.69
CA PHE A 117 -17.00 -2.12 -3.96
C PHE A 117 -16.42 -1.07 -4.92
N ASN A 118 -17.09 0.08 -5.06
CA ASN A 118 -16.59 1.16 -5.92
C ASN A 118 -15.28 1.77 -5.42
N GLN A 119 -15.15 1.97 -4.10
CA GLN A 119 -13.91 2.46 -3.49
C GLN A 119 -12.79 1.43 -3.62
N TRP A 120 -13.11 0.14 -3.53
CA TRP A 120 -12.13 -0.92 -3.76
C TRP A 120 -11.59 -0.92 -5.21
N LEU A 121 -12.46 -0.73 -6.21
CA LEU A 121 -12.02 -0.62 -7.60
C LEU A 121 -11.11 0.60 -7.81
N GLU A 122 -11.46 1.73 -7.22
CA GLU A 122 -10.66 2.96 -7.29
C GLU A 122 -9.30 2.78 -6.62
N ASP A 123 -9.28 2.15 -5.43
CA ASP A 123 -8.06 1.80 -4.71
C ASP A 123 -7.17 0.86 -5.53
N LEU A 124 -7.72 -0.18 -6.16
CA LEU A 124 -6.98 -1.09 -7.02
C LEU A 124 -6.36 -0.35 -8.22
N SER A 125 -7.15 0.44 -8.94
CA SER A 125 -6.67 1.20 -10.10
C SER A 125 -5.63 2.23 -9.70
N ARG A 126 -5.82 2.93 -8.57
CA ARG A 126 -4.84 3.87 -8.02
C ARG A 126 -3.54 3.16 -7.66
N LYS A 127 -3.59 2.05 -6.91
CA LYS A 127 -2.39 1.29 -6.51
C LYS A 127 -1.59 0.80 -7.71
N VAL A 128 -2.26 0.25 -8.72
CA VAL A 128 -1.62 -0.22 -9.96
C VAL A 128 -0.98 0.94 -10.72
N ALA A 129 -1.69 2.08 -10.86
CA ALA A 129 -1.15 3.26 -11.51
C ALA A 129 0.06 3.85 -10.77
N THR A 130 -0.03 3.98 -9.44
CA THR A 130 1.06 4.49 -8.60
C THR A 130 2.27 3.56 -8.62
N LEU A 131 2.08 2.24 -8.53
CA LEU A 131 3.19 1.28 -8.64
C LEU A 131 3.84 1.33 -10.02
N THR A 132 3.04 1.41 -11.09
CA THR A 132 3.55 1.55 -12.47
C THR A 132 4.38 2.83 -12.62
N SER A 133 3.89 3.95 -12.07
CA SER A 133 4.63 5.21 -12.08
C SER A 133 5.92 5.09 -11.25
N TYR A 134 5.85 4.50 -10.07
CA TYR A 134 6.99 4.33 -9.18
C TYR A 134 8.09 3.49 -9.83
N ILE A 135 7.73 2.39 -10.50
CA ILE A 135 8.67 1.56 -11.26
C ILE A 135 9.39 2.41 -12.31
N LYS A 136 8.67 3.19 -13.12
CA LYS A 136 9.28 4.06 -14.14
C LYS A 136 10.21 5.11 -13.53
N THR A 137 9.76 5.83 -12.51
CA THR A 137 10.56 6.89 -11.88
C THR A 137 11.78 6.32 -11.15
N SER A 138 11.68 5.12 -10.58
CA SER A 138 12.83 4.43 -9.97
C SER A 138 13.94 4.07 -10.94
N GLN A 139 13.65 4.02 -12.24
CA GLN A 139 14.66 3.82 -13.29
C GLN A 139 15.33 5.14 -13.69
N GLU A 140 14.67 6.28 -13.46
CA GLU A 140 15.12 7.61 -13.90
C GLU A 140 15.82 8.40 -12.79
N SER A 141 15.52 8.15 -11.50
CA SER A 141 16.12 8.89 -10.38
C SER A 141 16.13 8.15 -9.03
N ASP A 142 17.14 8.45 -8.20
CA ASP A 142 17.39 7.82 -6.89
C ASP A 142 16.50 8.36 -5.74
N LEU A 143 15.61 9.32 -6.00
CA LEU A 143 14.80 10.00 -4.99
C LEU A 143 13.32 9.89 -5.32
N ASN A 144 12.65 8.91 -4.69
CA ASN A 144 11.25 8.63 -4.98
C ASN A 144 10.39 8.81 -3.74
N ASP A 145 9.47 9.77 -3.83
CA ASP A 145 8.35 9.87 -2.92
C ASP A 145 7.56 8.55 -2.98
N CYS A 146 7.36 7.93 -1.83
CA CYS A 146 6.86 6.57 -1.74
C CYS A 146 5.59 6.51 -0.91
N ASP A 147 4.53 5.96 -1.50
CA ASP A 147 3.30 5.59 -0.79
C ASP A 147 3.37 4.11 -0.40
N LEU A 148 3.60 3.82 0.87
CA LEU A 148 3.72 2.45 1.37
C LEU A 148 2.46 1.60 1.13
N ARG A 149 1.30 2.22 0.94
CA ARG A 149 0.03 1.48 0.74
C ARG A 149 -0.01 0.73 -0.57
N ILE A 150 0.85 1.05 -1.54
CA ILE A 150 0.86 0.37 -2.83
C ILE A 150 1.42 -1.03 -2.73
N PHE A 151 2.24 -1.33 -1.71
CA PHE A 151 2.90 -2.61 -1.58
C PHE A 151 2.07 -3.61 -0.78
N TYR A 152 2.08 -4.87 -1.19
CA TYR A 152 1.46 -5.94 -0.41
C TYR A 152 2.19 -6.17 0.92
N GLN A 153 3.50 -5.92 0.96
CA GLN A 153 4.31 -6.11 2.16
C GLN A 153 5.31 -4.95 2.33
N PRO A 154 4.90 -3.82 2.94
CA PRO A 154 5.72 -2.62 3.06
C PRO A 154 7.05 -2.82 3.81
N ALA A 155 7.10 -3.73 4.78
CA ALA A 155 8.35 -4.09 5.45
C ALA A 155 9.37 -4.72 4.48
N GLY A 156 8.92 -5.61 3.59
CA GLY A 156 9.81 -6.25 2.61
C GLY A 156 10.37 -5.26 1.58
N PHE A 157 9.63 -4.21 1.27
CA PHE A 157 10.11 -3.09 0.46
C PHE A 157 11.28 -2.37 1.15
N LEU A 158 11.13 -2.00 2.43
CA LEU A 158 12.18 -1.37 3.21
C LEU A 158 13.43 -2.27 3.33
N ASP A 159 13.24 -3.57 3.55
CA ASP A 159 14.33 -4.52 3.62
C ASP A 159 15.09 -4.61 2.28
N SER A 160 14.37 -4.58 1.15
CA SER A 160 14.99 -4.61 -0.18
C SER A 160 15.86 -3.38 -0.43
N LEU A 161 15.44 -2.19 0.04
CA LEU A 161 16.23 -0.96 -0.03
C LEU A 161 17.49 -1.03 0.83
N LEU A 162 17.39 -1.58 2.05
CA LEU A 162 18.56 -1.76 2.93
C LEU A 162 19.55 -2.76 2.34
N GLN A 163 19.07 -3.83 1.71
CA GLN A 163 19.92 -4.83 1.06
C GLN A 163 20.69 -4.25 -0.12
N ASP A 164 20.04 -3.47 -0.98
CA ASP A 164 20.71 -2.81 -2.10
C ASP A 164 21.73 -1.76 -1.61
N TYR A 165 21.38 -0.99 -0.58
CA TYR A 165 22.33 -0.08 0.06
C TYR A 165 23.51 -0.83 0.70
N ASN A 166 23.27 -2.02 1.28
CA ASN A 166 24.34 -2.85 1.81
C ASN A 166 25.31 -3.33 0.72
N GLY A 167 24.77 -3.75 -0.43
CA GLY A 167 25.57 -4.13 -1.61
C GLY A 167 26.47 -2.98 -2.09
N LEU A 168 25.92 -1.76 -2.12
CA LEU A 168 26.66 -0.55 -2.51
C LEU A 168 27.81 -0.22 -1.56
N VAL A 169 27.57 -0.23 -0.24
CA VAL A 169 28.57 0.22 0.75
C VAL A 169 29.39 -0.95 1.36
N LYS A 170 29.16 -2.18 0.87
CA LYS A 170 29.85 -3.43 1.26
C LYS A 170 29.99 -3.58 2.78
N ALA A 171 28.90 -3.42 3.52
CA ALA A 171 28.89 -3.56 4.98
C ALA A 171 28.41 -4.96 5.41
N GLY A 172 28.47 -5.25 6.70
CA GLY A 172 27.73 -6.40 7.25
C GLY A 172 26.22 -6.14 7.17
N VAL A 173 25.42 -7.16 6.85
CA VAL A 173 23.94 -7.05 6.73
C VAL A 173 23.30 -6.45 8.01
N LEU A 174 23.87 -6.74 9.18
CA LEU A 174 23.40 -6.25 10.48
C LEU A 174 23.93 -4.86 10.85
N GLU A 175 24.73 -4.23 9.98
CA GLU A 175 25.38 -2.95 10.25
C GLU A 175 24.64 -1.77 9.61
N ILE A 176 23.48 -1.99 8.99
CA ILE A 176 22.72 -0.96 8.29
C ILE A 176 21.31 -0.90 8.84
N ASP A 177 20.82 0.32 9.02
CA ASP A 177 19.47 0.62 9.48
C ASP A 177 18.99 1.93 8.86
N PHE A 178 17.70 2.21 8.95
CA PHE A 178 17.16 3.50 8.58
C PHE A 178 17.37 4.54 9.69
N GLU A 179 17.91 5.69 9.31
CA GLU A 179 17.78 6.92 10.05
C GLU A 179 16.47 7.59 9.66
N VAL A 180 15.60 7.82 10.65
CA VAL A 180 14.35 8.57 10.46
C VAL A 180 14.67 10.06 10.62
N LYS A 181 14.51 10.83 9.55
CA LYS A 181 14.60 12.29 9.57
C LYS A 181 13.26 12.89 9.21
N ILE A 182 12.82 13.86 10.00
CA ILE A 182 11.54 14.54 9.79
C ILE A 182 11.87 15.97 9.38
N PHE A 183 11.57 16.33 8.13
CA PHE A 183 12.00 17.58 7.53
C PHE A 183 11.08 18.76 7.85
N ASN A 184 11.69 19.92 8.10
CA ASN A 184 11.10 21.25 7.91
C ASN A 184 11.83 21.93 6.74
N ASP A 185 11.51 21.53 5.50
CA ASP A 185 11.76 22.20 4.21
C ASP A 185 13.17 22.74 3.82
N SER A 186 14.24 22.55 4.61
CA SER A 186 15.49 23.34 4.42
C SER A 186 16.80 22.57 4.14
N GLU A 187 16.79 21.24 3.99
CA GLU A 187 18.04 20.46 3.83
C GLU A 187 18.15 19.75 2.47
N LYS A 188 19.37 19.75 1.89
CA LYS A 188 19.69 19.14 0.60
C LYS A 188 19.31 17.66 0.57
N LYS A 189 18.50 17.28 -0.42
CA LYS A 189 18.21 15.89 -0.79
C LYS A 189 19.54 15.14 -0.95
N CYS A 190 19.78 14.10 -0.13
CA CYS A 190 20.91 13.20 -0.39
C CYS A 190 20.50 12.11 -1.38
N ASP A 191 21.50 11.50 -1.99
CA ASP A 191 21.36 10.57 -3.13
C ASP A 191 20.66 9.25 -2.80
N HIS A 192 20.43 8.89 -1.53
CA HIS A 192 19.83 7.61 -1.15
C HIS A 192 18.78 7.75 -0.04
N GLY A 193 17.63 7.10 -0.23
CA GLY A 193 16.54 6.98 0.75
C GLY A 193 15.17 7.19 0.13
N ILE A 194 14.12 7.13 0.95
CA ILE A 194 12.74 7.31 0.50
C ILE A 194 12.01 8.35 1.36
N HIS A 195 11.11 9.10 0.73
CA HIS A 195 10.23 10.03 1.43
C HIS A 195 8.85 9.41 1.61
N LEU A 196 8.39 9.36 2.85
CA LEU A 196 7.04 8.96 3.20
C LEU A 196 6.16 10.21 3.31
N LEU A 197 5.10 10.23 2.51
CA LEU A 197 4.14 11.34 2.43
C LEU A 197 2.78 10.95 3.03
N GLY A 198 2.02 11.96 3.44
CA GLY A 198 0.62 11.77 3.85
C GLY A 198 0.47 10.98 5.15
N LEU A 199 1.41 11.13 6.07
CA LEU A 199 1.36 10.47 7.38
C LEU A 199 0.60 11.33 8.39
N GLN A 200 -0.18 10.68 9.26
CA GLN A 200 -0.88 11.31 10.37
C GLN A 200 -0.55 10.60 11.67
N LEU A 201 -0.18 11.37 12.69
CA LEU A 201 0.02 10.90 14.05
C LEU A 201 -1.30 10.95 14.81
N HIS A 202 -1.64 9.88 15.53
CA HIS A 202 -2.86 9.76 16.34
C HIS A 202 -2.54 9.80 17.83
N ASN A 203 -3.42 10.43 18.62
CA ASN A 203 -3.35 10.55 20.08
C ASN A 203 -2.10 11.24 20.64
N ALA A 204 -1.32 11.89 19.77
CA ALA A 204 -0.16 12.68 20.12
C ALA A 204 0.01 13.85 19.14
N ALA A 205 0.76 14.87 19.55
CA ALA A 205 1.12 15.99 18.70
C ALA A 205 2.60 15.91 18.29
N TRP A 206 2.93 16.44 17.13
CA TRP A 206 4.31 16.60 16.71
C TRP A 206 4.80 18.03 16.98
N ASP A 207 5.90 18.18 17.71
CA ASP A 207 6.56 19.47 17.87
C ASP A 207 7.60 19.66 16.78
N PHE A 208 7.31 20.57 15.85
CA PHE A 208 8.18 20.90 14.71
C PHE A 208 9.49 21.57 15.11
N THR A 209 9.55 22.23 16.27
CA THR A 209 10.75 22.92 16.75
C THR A 209 11.70 21.95 17.44
N LYS A 210 11.15 21.03 18.25
CA LYS A 210 11.93 20.01 18.97
C LYS A 210 12.15 18.73 18.16
N CYS A 211 11.41 18.55 17.06
CA CYS A 211 11.37 17.33 16.25
C CYS A 211 11.06 16.08 17.09
N CYS A 212 10.06 16.16 17.97
CA CYS A 212 9.66 15.06 18.83
C CYS A 212 8.15 14.99 19.07
N ILE A 213 7.68 13.81 19.49
CA ILE A 213 6.31 13.58 19.93
C ILE A 213 6.10 14.29 21.26
N THR A 214 5.07 15.13 21.33
CA THR A 214 4.66 15.89 22.50
C THR A 214 3.19 15.66 22.82
N GLN A 215 2.76 16.19 23.96
CA GLN A 215 1.38 16.04 24.39
C GLN A 215 0.45 16.89 23.54
N VAL A 216 -0.69 16.31 23.20
CA VAL A 216 -1.79 16.96 22.51
C VAL A 216 -2.21 18.23 23.29
N LYS A 217 -2.05 19.41 22.67
CA LYS A 217 -2.40 20.72 23.26
C LYS A 217 -3.88 21.11 23.07
N GLU A 218 -4.52 20.61 22.01
CA GLU A 218 -5.90 20.90 21.63
C GLU A 218 -6.71 19.60 21.53
N ALA A 219 -8.04 19.62 21.52
CA ALA A 219 -8.88 18.41 21.45
C ALA A 219 -8.76 17.59 20.12
N GLN A 220 -7.79 17.89 19.25
CA GLN A 220 -7.57 17.16 18.01
C GLN A 220 -6.95 15.79 18.28
N ALA A 221 -7.65 14.74 17.85
CA ALA A 221 -7.19 13.36 17.97
C ALA A 221 -6.05 13.02 16.98
N THR A 222 -5.85 13.84 15.95
CA THR A 222 -4.90 13.61 14.86
C THR A 222 -4.04 14.84 14.57
N CYS A 223 -2.78 14.59 14.22
CA CYS A 223 -1.80 15.62 13.88
C CYS A 223 -1.10 15.21 12.57
N PRO A 224 -1.15 16.02 11.49
CA PRO A 224 -0.44 15.70 10.25
C PRO A 224 1.07 15.75 10.49
N LEU A 225 1.77 14.71 10.06
CA LEU A 225 3.23 14.69 10.09
C LEU A 225 3.77 15.27 8.79
N PRO A 226 4.90 16.01 8.85
CA PRO A 226 5.59 16.44 7.65
C PRO A 226 6.28 15.23 7.00
N ILE A 227 6.98 15.47 5.89
CA ILE A 227 7.67 14.44 5.12
C ILE A 227 8.66 13.71 6.03
N ILE A 228 8.50 12.39 6.14
CA ILE A 228 9.46 11.54 6.84
C ILE A 228 10.41 10.96 5.82
N TRP A 229 11.70 11.25 5.97
CA TRP A 229 12.76 10.66 5.18
C TRP A 229 13.36 9.47 5.90
N LEU A 230 13.31 8.32 5.23
CA LEU A 230 14.02 7.11 5.65
C LEU A 230 15.32 7.03 4.86
N ARG A 231 16.41 7.34 5.54
CA ARG A 231 17.74 7.30 4.95
C ARG A 231 18.48 6.04 5.42
N PRO A 232 18.93 5.16 4.52
CA PRO A 232 19.75 4.04 4.92
C PRO A 232 21.14 4.56 5.36
N ILE A 233 21.60 4.11 6.52
CA ILE A 233 22.91 4.49 7.08
C ILE A 233 23.62 3.27 7.69
N LYS A 234 24.95 3.32 7.77
CA LYS A 234 25.68 2.41 8.65
C LYS A 234 25.40 2.78 10.11
N LEU A 235 25.18 1.78 10.97
CA LEU A 235 24.96 1.96 12.41
C LEU A 235 26.12 2.71 13.08
N SER A 236 27.36 2.54 12.60
CA SER A 236 28.52 3.31 13.05
C SER A 236 28.36 4.82 12.87
N ASN A 237 27.58 5.24 11.87
CA ASN A 237 27.32 6.63 11.54
C ASN A 237 26.05 7.16 12.20
N LYS A 238 25.30 6.31 12.93
CA LYS A 238 24.08 6.68 13.64
C LYS A 238 24.46 7.55 14.85
N VAL A 239 24.52 8.86 14.63
CA VAL A 239 24.75 9.81 15.71
C VAL A 239 23.51 9.81 16.61
N LYS A 240 23.67 9.49 17.90
CA LYS A 240 22.62 9.68 18.92
C LYS A 240 22.42 11.18 19.14
N LYS A 241 21.73 11.85 18.21
CA LYS A 241 21.54 13.31 18.23
C LYS A 241 20.49 13.77 19.23
N SER A 242 19.55 12.91 19.62
CA SER A 242 18.43 13.30 20.47
C SER A 242 18.76 13.11 21.94
N SER A 243 18.60 14.17 22.73
CA SER A 243 18.54 14.09 24.21
C SER A 243 17.25 13.44 24.70
N TYR A 244 16.28 13.20 23.82
CA TYR A 244 14.99 12.59 24.13
C TYR A 244 14.99 11.08 23.87
N PRO A 245 14.24 10.29 24.67
CA PRO A 245 14.02 8.88 24.41
C PRO A 245 13.34 8.65 23.06
N THR A 246 13.54 7.45 22.49
CA THR A 246 12.92 7.04 21.22
C THR A 246 11.73 6.11 21.47
N TYR A 247 10.60 6.41 20.83
CA TYR A 247 9.41 5.57 20.78
C TYR A 247 9.37 4.81 19.45
N SER A 248 9.16 3.50 19.52
CA SER A 248 8.92 2.67 18.34
C SER A 248 7.46 2.79 17.93
N CYS A 249 7.16 3.77 17.09
CA CYS A 249 5.81 4.10 16.67
C CYS A 249 5.36 3.18 15.53
N PRO A 250 4.23 2.46 15.67
CA PRO A 250 3.68 1.67 14.57
C PRO A 250 3.11 2.58 13.48
N VAL A 251 3.34 2.23 12.22
CA VAL A 251 2.72 2.84 11.04
C VAL A 251 1.68 1.86 10.52
N LEU A 252 0.42 2.27 10.56
CA LEU A 252 -0.75 1.45 10.23
C LEU A 252 -1.30 1.81 8.85
N HIS A 253 -1.85 0.83 8.15
CA HIS A 253 -2.58 1.10 6.90
C HIS A 253 -3.82 1.96 7.17
N SER A 254 -4.57 1.61 8.23
CA SER A 254 -5.73 2.34 8.73
C SER A 254 -5.76 2.28 10.26
N TYR A 255 -6.02 3.42 10.89
CA TYR A 255 -6.00 3.53 12.36
C TYR A 255 -7.15 2.78 13.05
N TYR A 256 -8.29 2.61 12.38
CA TYR A 256 -9.50 2.04 12.98
C TYR A 256 -9.53 0.50 13.01
N GLN A 257 -8.50 -0.15 12.50
CA GLN A 257 -8.37 -1.61 12.47
C GLN A 257 -7.37 -2.10 13.53
N ASP A 258 -7.41 -3.39 13.82
CA ASP A 258 -6.53 -4.05 14.79
C ASP A 258 -5.04 -3.74 14.51
N VAL A 259 -4.38 -3.10 15.48
CA VAL A 259 -3.01 -2.55 15.37
C VAL A 259 -2.01 -3.63 14.97
N ASP A 260 -2.14 -4.83 15.53
CA ASP A 260 -1.19 -5.92 15.31
C ASP A 260 -1.33 -6.55 13.91
N LYS A 261 -2.53 -6.51 13.34
CA LYS A 261 -2.80 -7.02 11.99
C LYS A 261 -2.56 -5.99 10.89
N ASN A 262 -2.49 -4.72 11.26
CA ASN A 262 -2.45 -3.61 10.30
C ASN A 262 -1.15 -2.80 10.32
N CYS A 263 -0.18 -3.21 11.14
CA CYS A 263 1.13 -2.58 11.22
C CYS A 263 1.96 -2.89 9.97
N MET A 264 2.22 -1.86 9.17
CA MET A 264 3.06 -1.92 7.98
C MET A 264 4.54 -1.94 8.34
N ILE A 265 4.96 -0.96 9.17
CA ILE A 265 6.36 -0.76 9.61
C ILE A 265 6.36 -0.10 10.99
N ARG A 266 7.52 -0.08 11.67
CA ARG A 266 7.70 0.71 12.91
C ARG A 266 8.78 1.77 12.70
N LEU A 267 8.48 3.01 13.06
CA LEU A 267 9.40 4.13 12.96
C LEU A 267 9.88 4.54 14.36
N SER A 268 11.19 4.76 14.49
CA SER A 268 11.77 5.26 15.74
C SER A 268 11.67 6.78 15.77
N LEU A 269 10.80 7.31 16.64
CA LEU A 269 10.55 8.74 16.78
C LEU A 269 11.02 9.25 18.15
N ALA A 270 11.64 10.42 18.19
CA ALA A 270 11.97 11.07 19.47
C ALA A 270 10.70 11.49 20.21
N THR A 271 10.69 11.44 21.55
CA THR A 271 9.53 11.86 22.35
C THR A 271 9.91 12.55 23.66
N GLU A 272 9.17 13.61 24.00
CA GLU A 272 9.23 14.28 25.31
C GLU A 272 8.39 13.55 26.37
N ILE A 273 7.46 12.70 25.94
CA ILE A 273 6.56 11.94 26.82
C ILE A 273 7.23 10.61 27.19
N GLU A 274 6.95 10.11 28.39
CA GLU A 274 7.35 8.77 28.78
C GLU A 274 6.76 7.70 27.83
N VAL A 275 7.63 6.81 27.33
CA VAL A 275 7.30 5.79 26.33
C VAL A 275 6.11 4.92 26.78
N GLY A 276 6.01 4.59 28.07
CA GLY A 276 4.89 3.81 28.62
C GLY A 276 3.53 4.49 28.42
N ILE A 277 3.47 5.82 28.54
CA ILE A 277 2.23 6.59 28.34
C ILE A 277 1.82 6.57 26.86
N LEU A 278 2.78 6.59 25.93
CA LEU A 278 2.48 6.51 24.49
C LEU A 278 1.86 5.17 24.11
N TYR A 279 2.35 4.07 24.70
CA TYR A 279 1.73 2.75 24.53
C TYR A 279 0.32 2.71 25.08
N LEU A 280 0.09 3.25 26.29
CA LEU A 280 -1.25 3.34 26.89
C LEU A 280 -2.22 4.18 26.05
N LYS A 281 -1.74 5.28 25.47
CA LYS A 281 -2.50 6.13 24.56
C LYS A 281 -2.65 5.55 23.15
N ARG A 282 -2.06 4.39 22.86
CA ARG A 282 -2.07 3.77 21.52
C ARG A 282 -1.63 4.75 20.43
N VAL A 283 -0.55 5.48 20.68
CA VAL A 283 0.01 6.44 19.71
C VAL A 283 0.51 5.67 18.50
N ALA A 284 0.01 6.02 17.33
CA ALA A 284 0.31 5.36 16.07
C ALA A 284 0.30 6.37 14.92
N ILE A 285 0.97 6.01 13.82
CA ILE A 285 0.88 6.74 12.56
C ILE A 285 -0.10 5.99 11.65
N SER A 286 -0.94 6.70 10.92
CA SER A 286 -1.66 6.15 9.77
C SER A 286 -1.27 6.85 8.48
N VAL A 287 -1.44 6.17 7.35
CA VAL A 287 -1.33 6.82 6.03
C VAL A 287 -2.71 7.36 5.65
N MET A 288 -2.76 8.61 5.18
CA MET A 288 -3.97 9.30 4.74
C MET A 288 -4.51 8.71 3.44
N ASP A 289 -5.83 8.47 3.38
CA ASP A 289 -6.54 8.38 2.10
C ASP A 289 -6.52 9.75 1.42
N ARG A 290 -5.91 9.79 0.24
CA ARG A 290 -5.94 10.94 -0.68
C ARG A 290 -6.82 10.57 -1.85
#